data_AF-A0A3N5KBJ0-F1
#
_entry.id   AF-A0A3N5KBJ0-F1
#
_cell.length_a   1.000
_cell.length_b   1.000
_cell.length_c   1.000
_cell.angle_alpha   90.00
_cell.angle_beta   90.00
_cell.angle_gamma   90.00
#
_symmetry.space_group_name_H-M   'P 1'
#
loop_
_entity.id
_entity.type
_entity.pdbx_description
1 polymer ?
#
loop_
_entity_poly.entity_id
_entity_poly.type
_entity_poly.pdbx_seq_one_letter_code
_entity_poly.pdbx_strand_id
1 'polypeptide(L)' 'MADPHTPAVTDEILEDCLQALHRIETQARVAVPEDVVSFARIPAAVAESAFRALRTRGLLDPRP' A
#
# COMPACT_ATOMS: atom_id res chain seq x y z
N MET A 1 -24.82 9.45 6.43
CA MET A 1 -24.78 7.98 6.65
C MET A 1 -23.43 7.53 6.11
N ALA A 2 -22.53 7.08 6.99
CA ALA A 2 -21.22 6.56 6.60
C ALA A 2 -21.31 5.03 6.56
N ASP A 3 -21.00 4.42 5.43
CA ASP A 3 -20.93 2.97 5.27
C ASP A 3 -19.84 2.37 6.18
N PRO A 4 -20.16 1.47 7.13
CA PRO A 4 -19.22 1.00 8.15
C PRO A 4 -18.33 -0.19 7.74
N HIS A 5 -18.29 -0.59 6.47
CA HIS A 5 -17.62 -1.85 6.09
C HIS A 5 -16.68 -1.80 4.89
N THR A 6 -16.44 -0.64 4.27
CA THR A 6 -15.26 -0.51 3.40
C THR A 6 -14.09 -0.22 4.33
N PRO A 7 -13.06 -1.07 4.43
CA PRO A 7 -11.86 -0.71 5.17
C PRO A 7 -11.28 0.53 4.48
N ALA A 8 -11.52 1.69 5.07
CA ALA A 8 -11.10 2.95 4.52
C ALA A 8 -9.57 2.97 4.53
N VAL A 9 -8.98 3.22 3.38
CA VAL A 9 -7.54 3.50 3.30
C VAL A 9 -7.31 4.80 4.06
N THR A 10 -6.76 4.70 5.26
CA THR A 10 -6.37 5.85 6.08
C THR A 10 -4.99 6.35 5.70
N ASP A 11 -4.64 7.57 6.11
CA ASP A 11 -3.29 8.10 5.92
C ASP A 11 -2.23 7.23 6.63
N GLU A 12 -2.54 6.69 7.82
CA GLU A 12 -1.69 5.74 8.54
C GLU A 12 -1.38 4.49 7.69
N ILE A 13 -2.40 3.91 7.05
CA ILE A 13 -2.22 2.75 6.16
C ILE A 13 -1.35 3.12 4.95
N LEU A 14 -1.51 4.33 4.41
CA LEU A 14 -0.70 4.80 3.28
C LEU A 14 0.76 5.02 3.68
N GLU A 15 1.01 5.57 4.87
CA GLU A 15 2.34 5.75 5.43
C GLU A 15 3.01 4.39 5.66
N ASP A 16 2.32 3.42 6.27
CA ASP A 16 2.81 2.06 6.45
C ASP A 16 3.12 1.37 5.12
N CYS A 17 2.26 1.56 4.11
CA CYS A 17 2.49 1.05 2.76
C CYS A 17 3.76 1.68 2.14
N LEU A 18 3.94 2.99 2.26
CA LEU A 18 5.13 3.70 1.75
C LEU A 18 6.41 3.25 2.46
N GLN A 19 6.36 3.05 3.78
CA GLN A 19 7.48 2.52 4.55
C GLN A 19 7.85 1.10 4.13
N ALA A 20 6.84 0.23 3.90
CA ALA A 20 7.05 -1.12 3.40
C ALA A 20 7.74 -1.09 2.03
N LEU A 21 7.20 -0.31 1.09
CA LEU A 21 7.74 -0.15 -0.26
C LEU A 21 9.19 0.32 -0.23
N HIS A 22 9.48 1.40 0.51
CA HIS A 22 10.83 1.95 0.63
C HIS A 22 11.80 0.91 1.22
N ARG A 23 11.38 0.17 2.24
CA ARG A 23 12.21 -0.88 2.83
C ARG A 23 12.55 -1.98 1.82
N ILE A 24 11.60 -2.40 0.97
CA ILE A 24 11.82 -3.44 -0.03
C ILE A 24 12.74 -2.93 -1.16
N GLU A 25 12.56 -1.69 -1.59
CA GLU A 25 13.44 -1.04 -2.57
C GLU A 25 14.89 -0.93 -2.07
N THR A 26 15.10 -0.63 -0.77
CA THR A 26 16.46 -0.62 -0.18
C THR A 26 17.14 -2.00 -0.19
N GLN A 27 16.36 -3.08 -0.34
CA GLN A 27 16.86 -4.44 -0.52
C GLN A 27 17.09 -4.81 -1.99
N ALA A 28 17.01 -3.85 -2.91
CA ALA A 28 17.07 -4.04 -4.36
C ALA A 28 16.03 -5.05 -4.89
N ARG A 29 14.89 -5.16 -4.20
CA ARG A 29 13.75 -6.00 -4.61
C ARG A 29 12.64 -5.11 -5.15
N VAL A 30 11.88 -5.62 -6.11
CA VAL A 30 10.64 -4.98 -6.57
C VAL A 30 9.56 -5.26 -5.54
N ALA A 31 8.94 -4.20 -5.03
CA ALA A 31 7.88 -4.33 -4.03
C ALA A 31 6.57 -4.77 -4.67
N VAL A 32 6.00 -5.87 -4.18
CA VAL A 32 4.69 -6.37 -4.62
C VAL A 32 3.64 -6.15 -3.52
N PRO A 33 2.33 -6.10 -3.87
CA PRO A 33 1.27 -5.90 -2.88
C PRO A 33 1.30 -6.90 -1.72
N GLU A 34 1.74 -8.14 -1.97
CA GLU A 34 1.86 -9.19 -0.95
C GLU A 34 2.89 -8.88 0.14
N ASP A 35 3.98 -8.19 -0.22
CA ASP A 35 4.98 -7.76 0.76
C ASP A 35 4.38 -6.71 1.72
N VAL A 36 3.50 -5.84 1.19
CA VAL A 36 2.86 -4.77 1.96
C VAL A 36 1.73 -5.29 2.83
N VAL A 37 0.97 -6.29 2.37
CA VAL A 37 -0.01 -7.04 3.19
C VAL A 37 0.65 -7.60 4.44
N SER A 38 1.82 -8.23 4.28
CA SER A 38 2.55 -8.85 5.39
C SER A 38 3.17 -7.81 6.33
N PHE A 39 3.67 -6.71 5.78
CA PHE A 39 4.33 -5.64 6.55
C PHE A 39 3.33 -4.80 7.34
N ALA A 40 2.32 -4.25 6.67
CA ALA A 40 1.31 -3.39 7.29
C ALA A 40 0.21 -4.18 8.02
N ARG A 41 0.22 -5.52 7.94
CA ARG A 41 -0.78 -6.42 8.52
C ARG A 41 -2.21 -6.04 8.15
N ILE A 42 -2.40 -5.61 6.92
CA ILE A 42 -3.69 -5.18 6.36
C ILE A 42 -4.25 -6.26 5.43
N PRO A 43 -5.58 -6.33 5.23
CA PRO A 43 -6.18 -7.21 4.23
C PRO A 43 -5.69 -6.88 2.81
N ALA A 44 -5.61 -7.90 1.94
CA ALA A 44 -5.20 -7.73 0.54
C ALA A 44 -6.00 -6.65 -0.21
N ALA A 45 -7.33 -6.62 -0.03
CA ALA A 45 -8.19 -5.60 -0.64
C ALA A 45 -7.83 -4.16 -0.20
N VAL A 46 -7.32 -3.98 1.02
CA VAL A 46 -6.87 -2.68 1.54
C VAL A 46 -5.52 -2.32 0.93
N ALA A 47 -4.59 -3.28 0.85
CA ALA A 47 -3.31 -3.08 0.19
C ALA A 47 -3.49 -2.71 -1.29
N GLU A 48 -4.37 -3.39 -2.03
CA GLU A 48 -4.69 -3.05 -3.42
C GLU A 48 -5.26 -1.64 -3.55
N SER A 49 -6.17 -1.26 -2.64
CA SER A 49 -6.76 0.09 -2.61
C SER A 49 -5.70 1.16 -2.30
N ALA A 50 -4.81 0.88 -1.35
CA ALA A 50 -3.69 1.75 -0.99
C ALA A 50 -2.70 1.90 -2.16
N PHE A 51 -2.32 0.82 -2.83
CA PHE A 51 -1.48 0.86 -4.04
C PHE A 51 -2.10 1.68 -5.15
N ARG A 52 -3.41 1.51 -5.40
CA ARG A 52 -4.14 2.33 -6.39
C ARG A 52 -4.10 3.81 -6.00
N ALA A 53 -4.31 4.13 -4.72
CA ALA A 53 -4.25 5.51 -4.22
C ALA A 53 -2.84 6.11 -4.39
N LEU A 54 -1.79 5.37 -4.01
CA LEU A 54 -0.39 5.78 -4.16
C LEU A 54 0.01 5.99 -5.62
N ARG A 55 -0.42 5.10 -6.54
CA ARG A 55 -0.23 5.28 -7.99
C ARG A 55 -0.95 6.52 -8.53
N THR A 56 -2.19 6.74 -8.10
CA THR A 56 -2.97 7.93 -8.52
C THR A 56 -2.30 9.23 -8.06
N ARG A 57 -1.61 9.19 -6.91
CA ARG A 57 -0.81 10.30 -6.37
C ARG A 57 0.59 10.43 -7.01
N GLY A 58 0.98 9.51 -7.91
CA GLY A 58 2.31 9.49 -8.53
C GLY A 58 3.44 9.08 -7.59
N LEU A 59 3.13 8.44 -6.46
CA LEU A 59 4.10 8.01 -5.45
C LEU A 59 4.61 6.58 -5.68
N LEU A 60 3.97 5.85 -6.59
CA LEU A 60 4.42 4.54 -7.06
C LEU A 60 4.70 4.63 -8.55
N ASP A 61 5.97 4.47 -8.93
CA ASP A 61 6.33 4.37 -10.33
C ASP A 61 5.91 3.00 -10.85
N PRO A 62 5.11 2.91 -11.93
CA PRO A 62 4.75 1.65 -12.53
C PRO A 62 5.94 1.12 -13.33
N ARG A 63 7.03 0.74 -12.67
CA ARG A 63 8.13 0.08 -13.37
C ARG A 63 7.79 -1.40 -13.58
N PRO A 64 7.92 -1.89 -14.83
CA PRO A 64 7.54 -3.25 -15.23
C PRO A 64 8.45 -4.33 -14.65
#